data_AF-A0AAV4LTE8-F1
#
_entry.id   AF-A0AAV4LTE8-F1
#
_cell.length_a   1.000
_cell.length_b   1.000
_cell.length_c   1.000
_cell.angle_alpha   90.00
_cell.angle_beta   90.00
_cell.angle_gamma   90.00
#
_symmetry.space_group_name_H-M   'P 1'
#
loop_
_entity.id
_entity.type
_entity.pdbx_description
1 polymer ?
#
loop_
_entity_poly.entity_id
_entity_poly.type
_entity_poly.pdbx_seq_one_letter_code
_entity_poly.pdbx_strand_id
1 'polypeptide(L)' 'MVSLLEKILSFNKPKNINVFLCGLRGSGKTTLLYKSLIKDLGAVVNELEPTTLYHYEELRVGRKQFGIWDFSGDVTVK' A
#
# COMPACT_ATOMS: atom_id res chain seq x y z
N MET A 1 -11.56 11.08 9.72
CA MET A 1 -10.71 9.87 9.79
C MET A 1 -9.55 10.12 8.85
N VAL A 2 -8.33 10.33 9.37
CA VAL A 2 -7.18 10.70 8.52
C VAL A 2 -6.70 9.45 7.78
N SER A 3 -6.71 9.48 6.45
CA SER A 3 -6.28 8.35 5.62
C SER A 3 -4.79 8.06 5.83
N LEU A 4 -4.36 6.80 5.65
CA LEU A 4 -2.93 6.44 5.71
C LEU A 4 -2.11 7.32 4.77
N LEU A 5 -2.69 7.66 3.61
CA LEU A 5 -2.10 8.57 2.64
C LEU A 5 -1.80 9.95 3.24
N GLU A 6 -2.74 10.58 3.93
CA GLU A 6 -2.51 11.89 4.58
C GLU A 6 -1.37 11.86 5.60
N LYS A 7 -1.26 10.78 6.38
CA LYS A 7 -0.13 10.59 7.31
C LYS A 7 1.19 10.44 6.54
N ILE A 8 1.22 9.63 5.50
CA ILE A 8 2.41 9.45 4.65
C ILE A 8 2.79 10.78 3.96
N LEU A 9 1.82 11.54 3.48
CA LEU A 9 2.04 12.84 2.83
C LEU A 9 2.57 13.91 3.79
N SER A 10 2.25 13.79 5.08
CA SER A 10 2.75 14.71 6.11
C SER A 10 4.27 14.59 6.39
N PHE A 11 4.92 13.52 5.90
CA PHE A 11 6.36 13.38 6.07
C PHE A 11 7.13 14.50 5.36
N ASN A 12 7.86 15.29 6.13
CA ASN A 12 8.63 16.46 5.67
C ASN A 12 10.04 16.07 5.18
N LYS A 13 10.13 15.04 4.33
CA LYS A 13 11.40 14.44 3.84
C LYS A 13 11.49 14.42 2.29
N PRO A 14 12.69 14.28 1.69
CA PRO A 14 12.97 14.57 0.27
C PRO A 14 12.19 13.72 -0.74
N LYS A 15 12.32 14.12 -2.01
CA LYS A 15 11.52 13.78 -3.20
C LYS A 15 11.01 12.34 -3.35
N ASN A 16 11.71 11.33 -2.82
CA ASN A 16 11.36 9.92 -2.99
C ASN A 16 11.22 9.23 -1.62
N ILE A 17 10.07 8.60 -1.38
CA ILE A 17 9.73 7.91 -0.13
C ILE A 17 9.40 6.46 -0.47
N ASN A 18 10.09 5.50 0.17
CA ASN A 18 9.76 4.08 0.03
C ASN A 18 8.90 3.62 1.22
N VAL A 19 7.78 2.98 0.93
CA VAL A 19 6.83 2.45 1.91
C VAL A 19 6.79 0.93 1.78
N PHE A 20 7.03 0.24 2.90
CA PHE A 20 7.00 -1.21 2.99
C PHE A 20 5.78 -1.62 3.82
N LEU A 21 4.84 -2.32 3.21
CA LEU A 21 3.65 -2.86 3.87
C LEU A 21 3.91 -4.33 4.23
N CYS A 22 4.14 -4.54 5.52
CA CYS A 22 4.46 -5.85 6.10
C CYS A 22 3.36 -6.30 7.07
N GLY A 23 3.28 -7.61 7.31
CA GLY A 23 2.27 -8.22 8.18
C GLY A 23 1.82 -9.57 7.65
N LEU A 24 1.20 -10.37 8.52
CA LEU A 24 0.78 -11.73 8.21
C LEU A 24 -0.23 -11.78 7.05
N ARG A 25 -0.35 -12.95 6.40
CA ARG A 25 -1.36 -13.16 5.37
C ARG A 25 -2.75 -12.92 5.96
N GLY A 26 -3.60 -12.22 5.22
CA GLY A 26 -4.94 -11.84 5.71
C GLY A 26 -4.98 -10.67 6.69
N SER A 27 -3.86 -10.03 7.05
CA SER A 27 -3.86 -8.87 7.96
C SER A 27 -4.42 -7.57 7.34
N GLY A 28 -4.88 -7.61 6.08
CA GLY A 28 -5.52 -6.49 5.41
C GLY A 28 -4.59 -5.45 4.78
N LYS A 29 -3.31 -5.78 4.51
CA LYS A 29 -2.30 -4.85 3.95
C LYS A 29 -2.72 -4.26 2.62
N THR A 30 -3.01 -5.13 1.66
CA THR A 30 -3.47 -4.80 0.30
C THR A 30 -4.75 -3.98 0.38
N THR A 31 -5.73 -4.40 1.19
CA THR A 31 -6.98 -3.66 1.39
C THR A 31 -6.76 -2.27 1.98
N LEU A 32 -5.88 -2.14 2.98
CA LEU A 32 -5.53 -0.86 3.59
C LEU A 32 -4.87 0.08 2.57
N LEU A 33 -3.95 -0.44 1.75
CA LEU A 33 -3.30 0.32 0.70
C LEU A 33 -4.32 0.86 -0.30
N TYR A 34 -5.07 -0.02 -0.96
CA TYR A 34 -6.00 0.38 -2.01
C TYR A 34 -7.12 1.28 -1.48
N LYS A 35 -7.66 1.04 -0.27
CA LYS A 35 -8.65 1.94 0.33
C LYS A 35 -8.09 3.32 0.67
N SER A 36 -6.81 3.41 0.97
CA SER A 36 -6.16 4.69 1.30
C SER A 36 -5.81 5.50 0.06
N LEU A 37 -5.64 4.85 -1.09
CA LEU A 37 -5.26 5.49 -2.35
C LEU A 37 -6.43 5.74 -3.31
N ILE A 38 -7.45 4.87 -3.30
CA ILE A 38 -8.60 4.92 -4.22
C ILE A 38 -9.86 5.16 -3.40
N LYS A 39 -10.53 6.30 -3.63
CA LYS A 39 -11.69 6.73 -2.83
C LYS A 39 -12.95 5.86 -2.99
N ASP A 40 -13.05 4.99 -4.00
CA ASP A 40 -14.28 4.23 -4.32
C ASP A 40 -14.03 2.72 -4.58
N LEU A 41 -13.27 2.07 -3.70
CA LEU A 41 -12.88 0.67 -3.86
C LEU A 41 -14.00 -0.37 -3.58
N GLY A 42 -15.25 0.06 -3.36
CA GLY A 42 -16.34 -0.80 -2.89
C GLY A 42 -16.60 -2.05 -3.73
N ALA A 43 -16.35 -1.98 -5.04
CA ALA A 43 -16.52 -3.11 -5.96
C ALA A 43 -15.25 -3.97 -6.13
N VAL A 44 -14.06 -3.37 -6.07
CA VAL A 44 -12.78 -4.03 -6.45
C VAL A 44 -12.19 -4.85 -5.31
N VAL A 45 -12.52 -4.55 -4.04
CA VAL A 45 -11.95 -5.27 -2.88
C VAL A 45 -12.21 -6.78 -2.93
N ASN A 46 -13.39 -7.19 -3.41
CA ASN A 46 -13.76 -8.60 -3.46
C ASN A 46 -13.03 -9.38 -4.55
N GLU A 47 -12.39 -8.69 -5.49
CA GLU A 47 -11.61 -9.27 -6.59
C GLU A 47 -10.10 -9.22 -6.32
N LEU A 48 -9.67 -8.69 -5.16
CA LEU A 48 -8.26 -8.65 -4.79
C LEU A 48 -7.77 -10.03 -4.37
N GLU A 49 -7.02 -10.66 -5.26
CA GLU A 49 -6.28 -11.90 -4.96
C GLU A 49 -5.14 -11.64 -3.95
N PRO A 50 -4.79 -12.64 -3.12
CA PRO A 50 -3.65 -12.52 -2.20
C PRO A 50 -2.33 -12.25 -2.94
N THR A 51 -1.53 -11.31 -2.41
CA THR A 51 -0.18 -11.03 -2.94
C THR A 51 0.74 -12.24 -2.76
N THR A 52 1.22 -12.84 -3.86
CA THR A 52 2.06 -14.05 -3.85
C THR A 52 3.48 -13.82 -3.32
N LEU A 53 4.15 -12.75 -3.75
CA LEU A 53 5.52 -12.40 -3.32
C LEU A 53 5.56 -10.97 -2.84
N TYR A 54 5.44 -10.04 -3.77
CA TYR A 54 5.23 -8.63 -3.50
C TYR A 54 4.52 -8.00 -4.70
N HIS A 55 3.88 -6.87 -4.46
CA HIS A 55 3.40 -5.95 -5.48
C HIS A 55 4.12 -4.61 -5.29
N TYR A 56 4.69 -4.09 -6.38
CA TYR A 56 5.31 -2.76 -6.40
C TYR A 56 4.45 -1.79 -7.18
N GLU A 57 4.19 -0.64 -6.59
CA GLU A 57 3.47 0.46 -7.23
C GLU A 57 4.17 1.79 -6.98
N GLU A 58 4.15 2.67 -7.98
CA GLU A 58 4.62 4.03 -7.85
C GLU A 58 3.45 5.02 -7.80
N LEU A 59 3.41 5.82 -6.74
CA LEU A 59 2.43 6.87 -6.57
C LEU A 59 3.12 8.24 -6.54
N ARG A 60 2.70 9.14 -7.42
CA ARG A 60 3.17 10.53 -7.42
C ARG A 60 2.11 11.44 -6.80
N VAL A 61 2.47 12.13 -5.71
CA VAL A 61 1.61 13.14 -5.08
C VAL A 61 2.36 14.44 -4.94
N GLY A 62 1.95 15.45 -5.72
CA GLY A 62 2.63 16.74 -5.80
C GLY A 62 4.08 16.58 -6.27
N ARG A 63 5.04 16.96 -5.41
CA ARG A 63 6.49 16.87 -5.67
C ARG A 63 7.15 15.62 -5.08
N LYS A 64 6.36 14.71 -4.50
CA LYS A 64 6.84 13.47 -3.86
C LYS A 64 6.50 12.27 -4.74
N GLN A 65 7.43 11.34 -4.85
CA GLN A 65 7.26 10.02 -5.45
C GLN A 65 7.32 8.98 -4.35
N PHE A 66 6.33 8.09 -4.32
CA PHE A 66 6.23 7.00 -3.37
C PHE A 66 6.45 5.69 -4.09
N GLY A 67 7.45 4.92 -3.68
CA GLY A 67 7.61 3.52 -4.08
C GLY A 67 6.99 2.64 -3.01
N ILE A 68 5.90 1.95 -3.33
CA ILE A 68 5.13 1.18 -2.38
C ILE A 68 5.33 -0.31 -2.66
N TRP A 69 5.75 -1.04 -1.64
CA TRP A 69 5.93 -2.48 -1.68
C TRP A 69 4.90 -3.14 -0.75
N ASP A 70 3.90 -3.81 -1.31
CA ASP A 70 3.00 -4.71 -0.58
C ASP A 70 3.55 -6.13 -0.61
N PHE A 71 3.95 -6.68 0.53
CA PHE A 71 4.53 -8.02 0.59
C PHE A 71 3.48 -9.10 0.86
N SER A 72 3.74 -10.31 0.37
CA SER A 72 3.08 -11.49 0.92
C SER A 72 3.29 -11.54 2.43
N GLY A 73 2.26 -11.98 3.14
CA GLY A 73 2.37 -12.25 4.56
C GLY A 73 2.64 -13.72 4.88
N ASP A 74 2.91 -14.54 3.86
CA ASP A 74 3.30 -15.93 4.04
C ASP A 74 4.71 -16.01 4.63
N VAL A 75 4.87 -16.86 5.65
CA VAL A 75 6.15 -17.03 6.38
C VAL A 75 7.20 -17.72 5.50
N THR A 76 6.74 -18.48 4.51
CA THR A 76 7.59 -19.15 3.52
C THR A 76 7.24 -18.65 2.13
N VAL A 77 8.28 -18.34 1.37
CA VAL A 77 8.18 -18.12 -0.07
C VAL A 77 8.15 -19.50 -0.73
N LYS A 78 7.05 -19.82 -1.42
CA LYS A 78 6.94 -21.04 -2.23
C LYS A 78 7.35 -20.77 -3.68
#